data_AF-A0A929KH90-F1
#
_entry.id   AF-A0A929KH90-F1
#
_cell.length_a   1.000
_cell.length_b   1.000
_cell.length_c   1.000
_cell.angle_alpha   90.00
_cell.angle_beta   90.00
_cell.angle_gamma   90.00
#
_symmetry.space_group_name_H-M   'P 1'
#
loop_
_entity.id
_entity.type
_entity.pdbx_description
1 polymer ?
#
loop_
_entity_poly.entity_id
_entity_poly.type
_entity_poly.pdbx_seq_one_letter_code
_entity_poly.pdbx_strand_id
1 'polypeptide(L)'
;MSSTGMFGAAYAQQIKLTDQLMVNIHSVTEQMDRSFYIQLPRNYGKVNKQYPLIILLDAQDKTLYNYTSSTIDRLTWTNDIPEAIFIGIVQKDRSKELSFEGNEKTAAMFLTFIKDELIHYLHEHYALNGHYTLIGHSLGGQFVTNAMLTYPETFRSIISISGALSYPKSQPNFKRKVLTKLANYLAINTNGSYAKQKYYFSTGDEDYQESMFKIGALAADSIFRTNKTNSINWHFDYLKGFNHATTPLVSIPSGLTFIFHDWHFSDSLAMDVLLNHKTDPLQALNQQAAHILYSYGTEISIAAIAYYQFADYYLSKGEVNKAEILINRIINLYPNNDESYSLMAQVFIKKGEVKNAIKYLELAQTKSSVEKYAEKIKNLQKL
;
A
#
# COMPACT_ATOMS: atom_id res chain seq x y z
N MET A 1 4.78 4.95 45.55
CA MET A 1 5.86 5.59 44.77
C MET A 1 6.72 4.50 44.15
N SER A 2 6.51 4.22 42.87
CA SER A 2 7.57 3.76 41.95
C SER A 2 7.00 3.86 40.54
N SER A 3 7.60 4.75 39.76
CA SER A 3 7.31 5.02 38.37
C SER A 3 7.85 3.90 37.49
N THR A 4 6.98 3.30 36.68
CA THR A 4 7.31 2.57 35.46
C THR A 4 6.55 3.31 34.36
N GLY A 5 7.16 4.16 33.53
CA GLY A 5 8.40 3.97 32.81
C GLY A 5 8.03 4.01 31.33
N MET A 6 7.80 5.22 30.82
CA MET A 6 7.62 5.51 29.39
C MET A 6 8.83 4.98 28.61
N PHE A 7 8.62 3.91 27.85
CA PHE A 7 9.49 3.46 26.76
C PHE A 7 8.55 3.11 25.58
N GLY A 8 8.69 3.63 24.36
CA GLY A 8 9.68 4.56 23.85
C GLY A 8 9.11 5.39 22.71
N ALA A 9 9.24 6.71 22.83
CA ALA A 9 9.37 7.59 21.68
C ALA A 9 10.81 7.41 21.15
N ALA A 10 11.08 6.27 20.51
CA ALA A 10 12.35 6.02 19.87
C ALA A 10 12.35 6.74 18.51
N TYR A 11 13.06 7.85 18.47
CA TYR A 11 13.66 8.51 17.30
C TYR A 11 13.17 7.99 15.94
N ALA A 12 12.13 8.62 15.40
CA ALA A 12 11.90 8.66 13.96
C ALA A 12 12.95 9.58 13.30
N GLN A 13 14.22 9.20 13.44
CA GLN A 13 15.27 9.65 12.52
C GLN A 13 14.87 9.15 11.14
N GLN A 14 15.00 10.03 10.16
CA GLN A 14 14.67 9.78 8.79
C GLN A 14 15.51 8.60 8.30
N ILE A 15 14.95 7.39 8.35
CA ILE A 15 15.56 6.18 7.80
C ILE A 15 15.79 6.50 6.33
N LYS A 16 17.05 6.78 5.96
CA LYS A 16 17.40 6.96 4.55
C LYS A 16 17.08 5.65 3.86
N LEU A 17 16.86 5.66 2.54
CA LEU A 17 16.65 4.44 1.74
C LEU A 17 17.73 3.35 1.99
N THR A 18 18.87 3.72 2.57
CA THR A 18 20.01 2.87 2.95
C THR A 18 19.95 2.26 4.36
N ASP A 19 19.12 2.78 5.27
CA ASP A 19 19.03 2.31 6.66
C ASP A 19 18.06 1.13 6.74
N GLN A 20 18.48 -0.01 6.19
CA GLN A 20 17.69 -1.24 6.23
C GLN A 20 17.65 -1.79 7.66
N LEU A 21 16.51 -1.66 8.34
CA LEU A 21 16.32 -2.34 9.61
C LEU A 21 15.94 -3.81 9.34
N MET A 22 16.83 -4.72 9.69
CA MET A 22 16.52 -6.15 9.74
C MET A 22 15.98 -6.45 11.14
N VAL A 23 14.79 -7.03 11.19
CA VAL A 23 14.12 -7.45 12.42
C VAL A 23 14.14 -8.98 12.48
N ASN A 24 14.40 -9.52 13.67
CA ASN A 24 14.34 -10.96 13.93
C ASN A 24 13.23 -11.23 14.94
N ILE A 25 12.42 -12.25 14.68
CA ILE A 25 11.39 -12.75 15.59
C ILE A 25 11.45 -14.27 15.64
N HIS A 26 11.19 -14.85 16.82
CA HIS A 26 11.11 -16.30 16.96
C HIS A 26 9.71 -16.78 16.59
N SER A 27 9.61 -17.68 15.61
CA SER A 27 8.32 -18.30 15.26
C SER A 27 8.04 -19.50 16.14
N VAL A 28 6.93 -19.45 16.87
CA VAL A 28 6.46 -20.57 17.69
C VAL A 28 5.87 -21.67 16.79
N THR A 29 5.11 -21.28 15.76
CA THR A 29 4.52 -22.22 14.81
C THR A 29 5.60 -23.03 14.10
N GLU A 30 6.69 -22.38 13.69
CA GLU A 30 7.75 -23.00 12.89
C GLU A 30 8.93 -23.51 13.72
N GLN A 31 8.98 -23.16 15.01
CA GLN A 31 10.07 -23.49 15.94
C GLN A 31 11.45 -23.02 15.43
N MET A 32 11.50 -21.81 14.87
CA MET A 32 12.71 -21.24 14.29
C MET A 32 12.68 -19.71 14.24
N ASP A 33 13.85 -19.10 14.13
CA ASP A 33 13.97 -17.65 13.97
C ASP A 33 13.71 -17.21 12.53
N ARG A 34 12.88 -16.18 12.39
CA ARG A 34 12.52 -15.51 11.14
C ARG A 34 13.12 -14.12 11.10
N SER A 35 13.54 -13.71 9.90
CA SER A 35 14.12 -12.40 9.64
C SER A 35 13.35 -11.71 8.52
N PHE A 36 13.11 -10.42 8.68
CA PHE A 36 12.53 -9.59 7.62
C PHE A 36 13.16 -8.20 7.64
N TYR A 37 13.22 -7.59 6.46
CA TYR A 37 13.56 -6.17 6.33
C TYR A 37 12.30 -5.33 6.48
N ILE A 38 12.44 -4.13 7.02
CA ILE A 38 11.37 -3.15 7.08
C ILE A 38 11.83 -1.80 6.51
N GLN A 39 10.93 -1.17 5.75
CA GLN A 39 11.01 0.20 5.31
C GLN A 39 9.75 0.94 5.77
N LEU A 40 9.98 2.07 6.43
CA LEU A 40 8.92 2.94 6.92
C LEU A 40 8.69 4.11 5.96
N PRO A 41 7.45 4.63 5.85
CA PRO A 41 7.15 5.87 5.16
C PRO A 41 8.02 7.04 5.61
N ARG A 42 8.32 7.98 4.71
CA ARG A 42 9.25 9.11 4.96
C ARG A 42 8.89 9.94 6.19
N ASN A 43 7.59 10.05 6.48
CA ASN A 43 7.05 10.82 7.60
C ASN A 43 6.60 9.95 8.78
N TYR A 44 6.90 8.65 8.80
CA TYR A 44 6.49 7.76 9.89
C TYR A 44 6.91 8.30 11.27
N GLY A 45 6.01 8.21 12.26
CA GLY A 45 6.22 8.76 13.60
C GLY A 45 6.13 10.29 13.70
N LYS A 46 6.03 11.01 12.58
CA LYS A 46 5.86 12.49 12.53
C LYS A 46 4.44 12.92 12.19
N VAL A 47 3.56 11.97 11.92
CA VAL A 47 2.19 12.15 11.42
C VAL A 47 1.27 11.19 12.16
N ASN A 48 0.04 11.60 12.42
CA ASN A 48 -0.96 10.77 13.09
C ASN A 48 -1.80 10.00 12.06
N LYS A 49 -1.25 8.89 11.54
CA LYS A 49 -1.98 8.00 10.63
C LYS A 49 -1.51 6.55 10.74
N GLN A 50 -2.38 5.67 10.31
CA GLN A 50 -2.10 4.25 10.10
C GLN A 50 -1.83 3.97 8.62
N TYR A 51 -1.13 2.88 8.35
CA TYR A 51 -0.61 2.55 7.02
C TYR A 51 -1.05 1.16 6.57
N PRO A 52 -1.33 0.97 5.27
CA PRO A 52 -1.35 -0.37 4.69
C PRO A 52 0.04 -1.01 4.77
N LEU A 53 0.07 -2.34 4.77
CA LEU A 53 1.29 -3.15 4.75
C LEU A 53 1.47 -3.80 3.38
N ILE A 54 2.65 -3.64 2.80
CA ILE A 54 3.09 -4.37 1.61
C ILE A 54 4.14 -5.39 2.04
N ILE A 55 3.91 -6.67 1.72
CA ILE A 55 4.77 -7.79 2.10
C ILE A 55 5.32 -8.42 0.83
N LEU A 56 6.64 -8.34 0.65
CA LEU A 56 7.37 -9.04 -0.41
C LEU A 56 7.95 -10.36 0.12
N LEU A 57 7.67 -11.45 -0.57
CA LEU A 57 8.41 -12.70 -0.42
C LEU A 57 9.71 -12.65 -1.23
N ASP A 58 10.67 -13.52 -0.91
CA ASP A 58 11.97 -13.62 -1.57
C ASP A 58 12.96 -12.50 -1.25
N ALA A 59 12.92 -11.93 -0.05
CA ALA A 59 13.81 -10.84 0.33
C ALA A 59 15.27 -11.26 0.57
N GLN A 60 15.60 -12.56 0.54
CA GLN A 60 17.00 -13.00 0.40
C GLN A 60 17.62 -12.50 -0.90
N ASP A 61 16.83 -12.28 -1.96
CA ASP A 61 17.24 -11.53 -3.14
C ASP A 61 17.18 -10.03 -2.85
N LYS A 62 18.34 -9.49 -2.45
CA LYS A 62 18.47 -8.06 -2.14
C LYS A 62 18.19 -7.16 -3.34
N THR A 63 18.41 -7.63 -4.57
CA THR A 63 18.16 -6.83 -5.77
C THR A 63 16.66 -6.64 -5.96
N LEU A 64 15.89 -7.72 -5.84
CA LEU A 64 14.43 -7.67 -5.91
C LEU A 64 13.84 -6.84 -4.77
N TYR A 65 14.33 -7.00 -3.54
CA TYR A 65 13.91 -6.18 -2.39
C TYR A 65 14.17 -4.69 -2.63
N ASN A 66 15.39 -4.31 -3.02
CA ASN A 66 15.77 -2.92 -3.26
C ASN A 66 15.00 -2.29 -4.43
N TYR A 67 14.75 -3.06 -5.48
CA TYR A 67 13.94 -2.64 -6.61
C TYR A 67 12.48 -2.36 -6.18
N THR A 68 11.90 -3.26 -5.39
CA THR A 68 10.53 -3.11 -4.87
C THR A 68 10.43 -1.91 -3.92
N SER A 69 11.40 -1.77 -3.01
CA SER A 69 11.57 -0.62 -2.11
C SER A 69 11.58 0.71 -2.87
N SER A 70 12.41 0.80 -3.91
CA SER A 70 12.54 2.01 -4.74
C SER A 70 11.28 2.28 -5.55
N THR A 71 10.59 1.22 -6.02
CA THR A 71 9.33 1.33 -6.73
C THR A 71 8.22 1.89 -5.83
N ILE A 72 8.12 1.39 -4.60
CA ILE A 72 7.16 1.89 -3.59
C ILE A 72 7.47 3.36 -3.25
N ASP A 73 8.75 3.70 -3.02
CA ASP A 73 9.14 5.10 -2.76
C ASP A 73 8.78 6.02 -3.95
N ARG A 74 8.98 5.55 -5.18
CA ARG A 74 8.66 6.30 -6.39
C ARG A 74 7.15 6.49 -6.57
N LEU A 75 6.34 5.45 -6.38
CA LEU A 75 4.88 5.49 -6.54
C LEU A 75 4.21 6.29 -5.42
N THR A 76 4.71 6.20 -4.19
CA THR A 76 4.21 7.04 -3.09
C THR A 76 4.57 8.50 -3.31
N TRP A 77 5.76 8.80 -3.84
CA TRP A 77 6.18 10.17 -4.15
C TRP A 77 5.33 10.84 -5.23
N THR A 78 4.89 10.11 -6.27
CA THR A 78 3.93 10.65 -7.25
C THR A 78 2.47 10.60 -6.82
N ASN A 79 2.19 10.09 -5.61
CA ASN A 79 0.83 9.77 -5.18
C ASN A 79 0.11 8.81 -6.14
N ASP A 80 0.78 7.80 -6.69
CA ASP A 80 0.14 6.71 -7.43
C ASP A 80 -0.40 5.63 -6.48
N ILE A 81 0.20 5.50 -5.30
CA ILE A 81 -0.25 4.62 -4.20
C ILE A 81 -0.15 5.37 -2.86
N PRO A 82 -0.94 4.99 -1.83
CA PRO A 82 -0.81 5.56 -0.49
C PRO A 82 0.56 5.22 0.12
N GLU A 83 1.06 6.08 1.01
CA GLU A 83 2.20 5.72 1.87
C GLU A 83 1.90 4.41 2.61
N ALA A 84 2.86 3.48 2.60
CA ALA A 84 2.69 2.13 3.13
C ALA A 84 3.94 1.72 3.93
N ILE A 85 3.75 0.86 4.94
CA ILE A 85 4.86 0.13 5.53
C ILE A 85 5.21 -1.01 4.57
N PHE A 86 6.48 -1.15 4.22
CA PHE A 86 6.97 -2.19 3.33
C PHE A 86 7.87 -3.14 4.11
N ILE A 87 7.61 -4.44 4.00
CA ILE A 87 8.50 -5.47 4.52
C ILE A 87 8.90 -6.49 3.46
N GLY A 88 10.10 -7.04 3.60
CA GLY A 88 10.59 -8.17 2.81
C GLY A 88 10.94 -9.34 3.71
N ILE A 89 10.25 -10.47 3.56
CA ILE A 89 10.51 -11.68 4.37
C ILE A 89 11.63 -12.49 3.73
N VAL A 90 12.62 -12.88 4.52
CA VAL A 90 13.74 -13.75 4.10
C VAL A 90 13.34 -15.21 4.29
N GLN A 91 13.25 -15.96 3.19
CA GLN A 91 12.95 -17.39 3.22
C GLN A 91 14.16 -18.20 3.70
N LYS A 92 13.91 -19.28 4.45
CA LYS A 92 14.97 -20.17 4.97
C LYS A 92 15.10 -21.41 4.08
N ASP A 93 13.97 -22.03 3.75
CA ASP A 93 13.87 -23.04 2.69
C ASP A 93 12.74 -22.68 1.73
N ARG A 94 13.04 -21.77 0.81
CA ARG A 94 12.09 -21.24 -0.19
C ARG A 94 11.29 -22.35 -0.90
N SER A 95 11.95 -23.46 -1.23
CA SER A 95 11.33 -24.56 -1.99
C SER A 95 10.20 -25.25 -1.23
N LYS A 96 10.32 -25.34 0.09
CA LYS A 96 9.30 -25.95 0.98
C LYS A 96 8.31 -24.92 1.50
N GLU A 97 8.78 -23.73 1.85
CA GLU A 97 7.97 -22.65 2.42
C GLU A 97 6.95 -22.09 1.42
N LEU A 98 7.29 -22.05 0.13
CA LEU A 98 6.46 -21.39 -0.88
C LEU A 98 5.70 -22.36 -1.79
N SER A 99 5.77 -23.67 -1.57
CA SER A 99 5.14 -24.67 -2.45
C SER A 99 4.03 -25.46 -1.76
N PHE A 100 2.78 -25.04 -1.96
CA PHE A 100 1.61 -25.82 -1.52
C PHE A 100 1.41 -27.11 -2.34
N GLU A 101 1.89 -27.14 -3.58
CA GLU A 101 1.85 -28.34 -4.40
C GLU A 101 2.93 -29.36 -4.00
N GLY A 102 4.15 -28.89 -3.70
CA GLY A 102 5.30 -29.73 -3.41
C GLY A 102 5.54 -30.04 -1.94
N ASN A 103 5.16 -29.13 -1.02
CA ASN A 103 5.31 -29.29 0.43
C ASN A 103 4.27 -28.50 1.22
N GLU A 104 3.02 -28.96 1.13
CA GLU A 104 1.86 -28.32 1.75
C GLU A 104 2.02 -28.08 3.26
N LYS A 105 2.65 -29.02 4.00
CA LYS A 105 2.81 -28.90 5.45
C LYS A 105 3.68 -27.70 5.81
N THR A 106 4.87 -27.58 5.22
CA THR A 106 5.78 -26.46 5.50
C THR A 106 5.20 -25.14 5.00
N ALA A 107 4.58 -25.13 3.82
CA ALA A 107 3.93 -23.92 3.30
C ALA A 107 2.77 -23.45 4.19
N ALA A 108 1.97 -24.38 4.74
CA ALA A 108 0.91 -24.04 5.67
C ALA A 108 1.46 -23.45 6.99
N MET A 109 2.53 -24.03 7.55
CA MET A 109 3.20 -23.50 8.75
C MET A 109 3.73 -22.08 8.52
N PHE A 110 4.38 -21.84 7.37
CA PHE A 110 4.88 -20.51 7.02
C PHE A 110 3.74 -19.49 6.82
N LEU A 111 2.62 -19.90 6.23
CA LEU A 111 1.44 -19.04 6.09
C LEU A 111 0.81 -18.71 7.45
N THR A 112 0.73 -19.67 8.37
CA THR A 112 0.28 -19.45 9.75
C THR A 112 1.21 -18.47 10.47
N PHE A 113 2.53 -18.63 10.35
CA PHE A 113 3.50 -17.66 10.87
C PHE A 113 3.22 -16.24 10.38
N ILE A 114 3.05 -16.05 9.06
CA ILE A 114 2.78 -14.71 8.49
C ILE A 114 1.50 -14.12 9.10
N LYS A 115 0.43 -14.91 9.14
CA LYS A 115 -0.90 -14.46 9.57
C LYS A 115 -0.97 -14.16 11.07
N ASP A 116 -0.49 -15.09 11.90
CA ASP A 116 -0.79 -15.11 13.33
C ASP A 116 0.36 -14.55 14.18
N GLU A 117 1.60 -14.61 13.70
CA GLU A 117 2.77 -14.19 14.46
C GLU A 117 3.37 -12.89 13.90
N LEU A 118 3.71 -12.86 12.61
CA LEU A 118 4.34 -11.69 11.99
C LEU A 118 3.41 -10.48 11.94
N ILE A 119 2.18 -10.65 11.45
CA ILE A 119 1.20 -9.55 11.40
C ILE A 119 0.86 -9.04 12.80
N HIS A 120 0.74 -9.94 13.80
CA HIS A 120 0.52 -9.54 15.18
C HIS A 120 1.68 -8.69 15.71
N TYR A 121 2.92 -9.17 15.57
CA TYR A 121 4.12 -8.42 15.94
C TYR A 121 4.14 -7.03 15.28
N LEU A 122 3.82 -6.95 13.99
CA LEU A 122 3.83 -5.67 13.27
C LEU A 122 2.73 -4.71 13.77
N HIS A 123 1.56 -5.20 14.17
CA HIS A 123 0.52 -4.36 14.78
C HIS A 123 0.91 -3.81 16.15
N GLU A 124 1.61 -4.59 16.96
CA GLU A 124 2.05 -4.15 18.28
C GLU A 124 3.13 -3.06 18.20
N HIS A 125 3.94 -3.08 17.13
CA HIS A 125 5.11 -2.21 17.00
C HIS A 125 4.93 -1.08 15.98
N TYR A 126 3.97 -1.19 15.08
CA TYR A 126 3.76 -0.23 14.00
C TYR A 126 2.30 0.14 13.78
N ALA A 127 2.07 1.37 13.31
CA ALA A 127 0.73 1.91 13.05
C ALA A 127 0.14 1.32 11.76
N LEU A 128 -0.40 0.11 11.81
CA LEU A 128 -1.05 -0.56 10.68
C LEU A 128 -2.56 -0.33 10.66
N ASN A 129 -3.15 -0.25 9.45
CA ASN A 129 -4.60 -0.08 9.27
C ASN A 129 -5.33 -1.41 8.98
N GLY A 130 -4.61 -2.53 8.86
CA GLY A 130 -5.19 -3.84 8.57
C GLY A 130 -5.38 -4.18 7.09
N HIS A 131 -4.98 -3.32 6.14
CA HIS A 131 -4.91 -3.68 4.73
C HIS A 131 -3.55 -4.26 4.37
N TYR A 132 -3.51 -5.48 3.83
CA TYR A 132 -2.28 -6.19 3.49
C TYR A 132 -2.22 -6.55 2.01
N THR A 133 -1.08 -6.29 1.38
CA THR A 133 -0.78 -6.72 0.01
C THR A 133 0.39 -7.68 0.03
N LEU A 134 0.21 -8.90 -0.49
CA LEU A 134 1.30 -9.87 -0.64
C LEU A 134 1.85 -9.87 -2.08
N ILE A 135 3.17 -9.86 -2.22
CA ILE A 135 3.87 -9.92 -3.50
C ILE A 135 4.71 -11.20 -3.53
N GLY A 136 4.50 -12.02 -4.56
CA GLY A 136 5.21 -13.28 -4.72
C GLY A 136 5.57 -13.56 -6.17
N HIS A 137 6.82 -13.97 -6.41
CA HIS A 137 7.33 -14.38 -7.72
C HIS A 137 7.49 -15.90 -7.79
N SER A 138 7.20 -16.53 -8.93
CA SER A 138 7.50 -17.95 -9.13
C SER A 138 6.72 -18.84 -8.12
N LEU A 139 7.39 -19.63 -7.27
CA LEU A 139 6.76 -20.32 -6.13
C LEU A 139 6.05 -19.36 -5.18
N GLY A 140 6.60 -18.16 -4.95
CA GLY A 140 5.93 -17.11 -4.18
C GLY A 140 4.59 -16.71 -4.78
N GLY A 141 4.45 -16.70 -6.11
CA GLY A 141 3.18 -16.45 -6.79
C GLY A 141 2.14 -17.54 -6.49
N GLN A 142 2.57 -18.82 -6.43
CA GLN A 142 1.72 -19.92 -5.97
C GLN A 142 1.31 -19.73 -4.51
N PHE A 143 2.25 -19.37 -3.65
CA PHE A 143 2.02 -19.16 -2.22
C PHE A 143 1.00 -18.05 -1.96
N VAL A 144 1.18 -16.85 -2.51
CA VAL A 144 0.28 -15.71 -2.25
C VAL A 144 -1.12 -15.97 -2.79
N THR A 145 -1.22 -16.68 -3.93
CA THR A 145 -2.52 -17.13 -4.46
C THR A 145 -3.22 -18.04 -3.46
N ASN A 146 -2.53 -19.03 -2.91
CA ASN A 146 -3.12 -19.90 -1.90
C ASN A 146 -3.41 -19.16 -0.58
N ALA A 147 -2.59 -18.19 -0.18
CA ALA A 147 -2.79 -17.37 1.01
C ALA A 147 -4.13 -16.62 0.96
N MET A 148 -4.38 -15.90 -0.15
CA MET A 148 -5.66 -15.22 -0.42
C MET A 148 -6.86 -16.17 -0.37
N LEU A 149 -6.74 -17.36 -0.97
CA LEU A 149 -7.83 -18.33 -1.00
C LEU A 149 -8.03 -19.06 0.34
N THR A 150 -7.03 -19.06 1.23
CA THR A 150 -7.10 -19.70 2.56
C THR A 150 -7.65 -18.75 3.61
N TYR A 151 -7.21 -17.49 3.57
CA TYR A 151 -7.62 -16.46 4.52
C TYR A 151 -8.14 -15.22 3.77
N PRO A 152 -9.31 -15.33 3.11
CA PRO A 152 -9.82 -14.30 2.21
C PRO A 152 -10.09 -12.97 2.90
N GLU A 153 -10.42 -12.99 4.19
CA GLU A 153 -10.67 -11.79 5.00
C GLU A 153 -9.38 -11.11 5.52
N THR A 154 -8.22 -11.78 5.39
CA THR A 154 -6.92 -11.25 5.82
C THR A 154 -6.11 -10.80 4.61
N PHE A 155 -5.88 -11.71 3.66
CA PHE A 155 -5.05 -11.45 2.49
C PHE A 155 -5.93 -11.07 1.29
N ARG A 156 -6.52 -9.87 1.36
CA ARG A 156 -7.42 -9.36 0.32
C ARG A 156 -6.70 -8.90 -0.94
N SER A 157 -5.40 -8.63 -0.91
CA SER A 157 -4.66 -8.09 -2.06
C SER A 157 -3.42 -8.91 -2.34
N ILE A 158 -3.25 -9.38 -3.57
CA ILE A 158 -2.06 -10.12 -4.00
C ILE A 158 -1.56 -9.70 -5.37
N ILE A 159 -0.24 -9.81 -5.55
CA ILE A 159 0.48 -9.66 -6.81
C ILE A 159 1.23 -10.98 -7.04
N SER A 160 0.71 -11.82 -7.95
CA SER A 160 1.27 -13.13 -8.30
C SER A 160 2.04 -13.05 -9.62
N ILE A 161 3.36 -12.99 -9.55
CA ILE A 161 4.24 -12.73 -10.69
C ILE A 161 4.80 -14.05 -11.19
N SER A 162 4.51 -14.42 -12.44
CA SER A 162 4.92 -15.70 -13.02
C SER A 162 4.62 -16.86 -12.06
N GLY A 163 3.40 -16.90 -11.52
CA GLY A 163 3.04 -17.83 -10.46
C GLY A 163 3.17 -19.29 -10.90
N ALA A 164 3.82 -20.12 -10.09
CA ALA A 164 4.03 -21.55 -10.34
C ALA A 164 2.75 -22.39 -10.18
N LEU A 165 1.61 -21.94 -10.69
CA LEU A 165 0.27 -22.50 -10.45
C LEU A 165 0.04 -23.87 -11.11
N SER A 166 0.97 -24.32 -11.95
CA SER A 166 0.94 -25.63 -12.61
C SER A 166 2.26 -26.41 -12.51
N TYR A 167 3.07 -26.18 -11.46
CA TYR A 167 4.39 -26.78 -11.28
C TYR A 167 4.58 -27.49 -9.92
N PRO A 168 5.32 -28.63 -9.85
CA PRO A 168 5.96 -29.35 -10.96
C PRO A 168 5.01 -30.29 -11.73
N LYS A 169 5.00 -30.15 -13.06
CA LYS A 169 4.19 -30.96 -14.00
C LYS A 169 4.61 -32.44 -14.05
N SER A 170 5.82 -32.78 -13.62
CA SER A 170 6.43 -34.11 -13.76
C SER A 170 5.94 -35.16 -12.75
N GLN A 171 5.00 -34.82 -11.86
CA GLN A 171 4.46 -35.79 -10.91
C GLN A 171 3.20 -36.48 -11.48
N PRO A 172 3.14 -37.82 -11.53
CA PRO A 172 2.02 -38.59 -12.10
C PRO A 172 0.64 -38.30 -11.48
N ASN A 173 0.61 -37.65 -10.31
CA ASN A 173 -0.59 -37.30 -9.54
C ASN A 173 -0.68 -35.79 -9.24
N PHE A 174 -0.08 -34.93 -10.06
CA PHE A 174 -0.09 -33.48 -9.86
C PHE A 174 -1.51 -32.91 -10.00
N LYS A 175 -2.13 -32.52 -8.89
CA LYS A 175 -3.57 -32.13 -8.83
C LYS A 175 -3.85 -30.65 -9.04
N ARG A 176 -2.84 -29.80 -9.35
CA ARG A 176 -3.03 -28.34 -9.49
C ARG A 176 -3.93 -27.81 -8.36
N LYS A 177 -3.62 -28.18 -7.11
CA LYS A 177 -4.42 -27.89 -5.92
C LYS A 177 -4.80 -26.41 -5.83
N VAL A 178 -3.88 -25.51 -6.12
CA VAL A 178 -4.13 -24.06 -6.02
C VAL A 178 -5.13 -23.59 -7.08
N LEU A 179 -5.03 -24.06 -8.33
CA LEU A 179 -6.00 -23.75 -9.38
C LEU A 179 -7.37 -24.39 -9.11
N THR A 180 -7.38 -25.61 -8.58
CA THR A 180 -8.63 -26.29 -8.16
C THR A 180 -9.30 -25.49 -7.03
N LYS A 181 -8.52 -25.01 -6.06
CA LYS A 181 -9.02 -24.16 -4.98
C LYS A 181 -9.55 -22.83 -5.51
N LEU A 182 -8.88 -22.21 -6.48
CA LEU A 182 -9.36 -20.99 -7.12
C LEU A 182 -10.72 -21.22 -7.80
N ALA A 183 -10.83 -22.27 -8.62
CA ALA A 183 -12.09 -22.60 -9.30
C ALA A 183 -13.24 -22.84 -8.30
N ASN A 184 -12.97 -23.62 -7.25
CA ASN A 184 -13.96 -23.89 -6.20
C ASN A 184 -14.35 -22.60 -5.44
N TYR A 185 -13.38 -21.75 -5.12
CA TYR A 185 -13.62 -20.49 -4.44
C TYR A 185 -14.52 -19.57 -5.27
N LEU A 186 -14.28 -19.44 -6.58
CA LEU A 186 -15.12 -18.64 -7.46
C LEU A 186 -16.54 -19.23 -7.63
N ALA A 187 -16.66 -20.55 -7.64
CA ALA A 187 -17.96 -21.23 -7.78
C ALA A 187 -18.88 -21.01 -6.57
N ILE A 188 -18.33 -20.87 -5.36
CA ILE A 188 -19.11 -20.67 -4.13
C ILE A 188 -19.26 -19.19 -3.75
N ASN A 189 -18.33 -18.31 -4.14
CA ASN A 189 -18.33 -16.88 -3.81
C ASN A 189 -18.74 -16.00 -5.00
N THR A 190 -20.00 -16.13 -5.43
CA THR A 190 -20.52 -15.47 -6.64
C THR A 190 -21.06 -14.05 -6.40
N ASN A 191 -21.48 -13.73 -5.17
CA ASN A 191 -22.05 -12.42 -4.83
C ASN A 191 -20.98 -11.41 -4.41
N GLY A 192 -21.16 -10.16 -4.84
CA GLY A 192 -20.24 -9.08 -4.52
C GLY A 192 -20.42 -8.58 -3.10
N SER A 193 -19.31 -8.43 -2.39
CA SER A 193 -19.27 -7.90 -1.03
C SER A 193 -18.45 -6.62 -0.96
N TYR A 194 -18.71 -5.86 0.10
CA TYR A 194 -17.74 -4.95 0.72
C TYR A 194 -16.34 -5.59 0.75
N ALA A 195 -15.30 -4.78 0.51
CA ALA A 195 -13.90 -5.17 0.54
C ALA A 195 -13.54 -6.35 -0.36
N LYS A 196 -13.80 -6.20 -1.67
CA LYS A 196 -13.47 -7.24 -2.66
C LYS A 196 -11.98 -7.58 -2.64
N GLN A 197 -11.67 -8.85 -2.89
CA GLN A 197 -10.29 -9.26 -3.11
C GLN A 197 -9.74 -8.63 -4.39
N LYS A 198 -8.45 -8.32 -4.41
CA LYS A 198 -7.74 -7.72 -5.53
C LYS A 198 -6.58 -8.64 -5.95
N TYR A 199 -6.71 -9.25 -7.12
CA TYR A 199 -5.77 -10.24 -7.62
C TYR A 199 -5.14 -9.75 -8.93
N TYR A 200 -3.93 -9.21 -8.83
CA TYR A 200 -3.08 -9.00 -10.00
C TYR A 200 -2.22 -10.24 -10.26
N PHE A 201 -2.16 -10.69 -11.50
CA PHE A 201 -1.19 -11.70 -11.91
C PHE A 201 -0.61 -11.44 -13.28
N SER A 202 0.57 -12.00 -13.52
CA SER A 202 1.25 -11.84 -14.79
C SER A 202 2.07 -13.07 -15.15
N THR A 203 2.41 -13.16 -16.43
CA THR A 203 3.37 -14.13 -16.97
C THR A 203 4.10 -13.51 -18.15
N GLY A 204 5.35 -13.87 -18.34
CA GLY A 204 6.14 -13.56 -19.53
C GLY A 204 5.92 -14.59 -20.63
N ASP A 205 6.67 -14.46 -21.72
CA ASP A 205 6.63 -15.40 -22.83
C ASP A 205 7.98 -15.88 -23.34
N GLU A 206 9.07 -15.41 -22.73
CA GLU A 206 10.43 -15.80 -23.06
C GLU A 206 11.01 -16.81 -22.07
N ASP A 207 11.92 -17.67 -22.54
CA ASP A 207 12.63 -18.72 -21.81
C ASP A 207 11.85 -20.02 -21.49
N TYR A 208 12.60 -21.05 -21.09
CA TYR A 208 12.10 -22.38 -20.77
C TYR A 208 11.29 -22.42 -19.46
N GLN A 209 11.71 -21.68 -18.44
CA GLN A 209 11.06 -21.70 -17.13
C GLN A 209 9.69 -21.03 -17.19
N GLU A 210 9.60 -19.88 -17.85
CA GLU A 210 8.35 -19.17 -18.05
C GLU A 210 7.39 -19.94 -18.94
N SER A 211 7.90 -20.63 -19.97
CA SER A 211 7.09 -21.54 -20.79
C SER A 211 6.36 -22.60 -19.95
N MET A 212 6.96 -23.06 -18.86
CA MET A 212 6.34 -24.01 -17.93
C MET A 212 5.31 -23.36 -17.00
N PHE A 213 5.55 -22.11 -16.58
CA PHE A 213 4.73 -21.44 -15.55
C PHE A 213 3.54 -20.69 -16.16
N LYS A 214 3.70 -20.18 -17.39
CA LYS A 214 2.66 -19.54 -18.21
C LYS A 214 1.39 -20.38 -18.32
N ILE A 215 1.52 -21.71 -18.40
CA ILE A 215 0.37 -22.63 -18.46
C ILE A 215 -0.54 -22.44 -17.24
N GLY A 216 0.04 -22.22 -16.06
CA GLY A 216 -0.70 -22.00 -14.82
C GLY A 216 -1.40 -20.64 -14.80
N ALA A 217 -0.71 -19.57 -15.23
CA ALA A 217 -1.30 -18.24 -15.33
C ALA A 217 -2.45 -18.19 -16.35
N LEU A 218 -2.29 -18.79 -17.53
CA LEU A 218 -3.35 -18.88 -18.54
C LEU A 218 -4.55 -19.72 -18.05
N ALA A 219 -4.30 -20.77 -17.25
CA ALA A 219 -5.38 -21.52 -16.63
C ALA A 219 -6.14 -20.69 -15.58
N ALA A 220 -5.45 -19.88 -14.77
CA ALA A 220 -6.08 -18.96 -13.83
C ALA A 220 -6.93 -17.90 -14.56
N ASP A 221 -6.40 -17.28 -15.62
CA ASP A 221 -7.16 -16.36 -16.49
C ASP A 221 -8.41 -17.03 -17.07
N SER A 222 -8.29 -18.25 -17.59
CA SER A 222 -9.44 -19.02 -18.08
C SER A 222 -10.47 -19.29 -16.98
N ILE A 223 -10.05 -19.61 -15.76
CA ILE A 223 -10.95 -19.83 -14.61
C ILE A 223 -11.72 -18.53 -14.31
N PHE A 224 -11.02 -17.40 -14.23
CA PHE A 224 -11.65 -16.10 -14.00
C PHE A 224 -12.62 -15.69 -15.11
N ARG A 225 -12.27 -15.87 -16.39
CA ARG A 225 -13.14 -15.50 -17.52
C ARG A 225 -14.40 -16.36 -17.62
N THR A 226 -14.33 -17.62 -17.21
CA THR A 226 -15.46 -18.57 -17.28
C THR A 226 -16.38 -18.51 -16.07
N ASN A 227 -15.92 -17.96 -14.95
CA ASN A 227 -16.71 -17.82 -13.72
C ASN A 227 -17.10 -16.35 -13.52
N LYS A 228 -18.39 -16.03 -13.60
CA LYS A 228 -18.89 -14.69 -13.23
C LYS A 228 -18.76 -14.51 -11.72
N THR A 229 -17.69 -13.85 -11.27
CA THR A 229 -17.49 -13.50 -9.86
C THR A 229 -17.59 -11.99 -9.65
N ASN A 230 -18.21 -11.59 -8.55
CA ASN A 230 -18.15 -10.24 -8.03
C ASN A 230 -17.32 -10.13 -6.74
N SER A 231 -16.74 -11.22 -6.24
CA SER A 231 -15.96 -11.24 -4.98
C SER A 231 -14.49 -10.88 -5.18
N ILE A 232 -13.96 -11.05 -6.39
CA ILE A 232 -12.57 -10.74 -6.75
C ILE A 232 -12.53 -9.77 -7.92
N ASN A 233 -11.89 -8.61 -7.72
CA ASN A 233 -11.39 -7.78 -8.81
C ASN A 233 -10.03 -8.32 -9.24
N TRP A 234 -9.86 -8.66 -10.52
CA TRP A 234 -8.65 -9.31 -11.01
C TRP A 234 -8.13 -8.65 -12.28
N HIS A 235 -6.83 -8.77 -12.50
CA HIS A 235 -6.15 -8.32 -13.70
C HIS A 235 -5.05 -9.30 -14.09
N PHE A 236 -4.95 -9.60 -15.39
CA PHE A 236 -3.95 -10.48 -15.95
C PHE A 236 -3.12 -9.76 -17.01
N ASP A 237 -1.81 -9.68 -16.79
CA ASP A 237 -0.86 -9.17 -17.77
C ASP A 237 -0.04 -10.26 -18.43
N TYR A 238 -0.05 -10.28 -19.76
CA TYR A 238 0.79 -11.12 -20.59
C TYR A 238 1.97 -10.30 -21.14
N LEU A 239 3.15 -10.48 -20.55
CA LEU A 239 4.32 -9.62 -20.73
C LEU A 239 5.21 -10.12 -21.88
N LYS A 240 4.95 -9.64 -23.10
CA LYS A 240 5.73 -10.00 -24.29
C LYS A 240 7.19 -9.54 -24.19
N GLY A 241 8.12 -10.42 -24.50
CA GLY A 241 9.57 -10.16 -24.45
C GLY A 241 10.17 -10.22 -23.05
N PHE A 242 9.39 -10.59 -22.03
CA PHE A 242 9.87 -10.76 -20.66
C PHE A 242 10.06 -12.24 -20.35
N ASN A 243 11.19 -12.54 -19.73
CA ASN A 243 11.57 -13.87 -19.27
C ASN A 243 11.25 -14.04 -17.77
N HIS A 244 11.43 -15.24 -17.23
CA HIS A 244 11.02 -15.56 -15.85
C HIS A 244 11.66 -14.63 -14.80
N ALA A 245 12.92 -14.23 -15.00
CA ALA A 245 13.64 -13.37 -14.06
C ALA A 245 13.31 -11.88 -14.21
N THR A 246 12.78 -11.45 -15.35
CA THR A 246 12.52 -10.03 -15.67
C THR A 246 11.05 -9.63 -15.51
N THR A 247 10.13 -10.59 -15.41
CA THR A 247 8.70 -10.30 -15.17
C THR A 247 8.42 -9.46 -13.91
N PRO A 248 9.20 -9.54 -12.79
CA PRO A 248 8.98 -8.65 -11.65
C PRO A 248 9.17 -7.16 -11.98
N LEU A 249 10.04 -6.83 -12.94
CA LEU A 249 10.38 -5.44 -13.30
C LEU A 249 9.20 -4.65 -13.89
N VAL A 250 8.15 -5.33 -14.37
CA VAL A 250 6.92 -4.68 -14.85
C VAL A 250 5.76 -4.96 -13.92
N SER A 251 5.75 -6.15 -13.31
CA SER A 251 4.61 -6.63 -12.54
C SER A 251 4.47 -5.98 -11.17
N ILE A 252 5.56 -5.60 -10.52
CA ILE A 252 5.51 -4.92 -9.21
C ILE A 252 4.85 -3.54 -9.34
N PRO A 253 5.31 -2.61 -10.20
CA PRO A 253 4.66 -1.31 -10.31
C PRO A 253 3.21 -1.41 -10.83
N SER A 254 2.97 -2.25 -11.84
CA SER A 254 1.63 -2.43 -12.42
C SER A 254 0.66 -3.08 -11.42
N GLY A 255 1.13 -4.08 -10.67
CA GLY A 255 0.34 -4.70 -9.62
C GLY A 255 0.01 -3.73 -8.49
N LEU A 256 0.98 -2.95 -7.99
CA LEU A 256 0.73 -1.99 -6.91
C LEU A 256 -0.26 -0.90 -7.31
N THR A 257 -0.13 -0.36 -8.52
CA THR A 257 -1.08 0.62 -9.06
C THR A 257 -2.47 0.04 -9.27
N PHE A 258 -2.57 -1.22 -9.72
CA PHE A 258 -3.85 -1.94 -9.78
C PHE A 258 -4.48 -2.13 -8.39
N ILE A 259 -3.72 -2.60 -7.40
CA ILE A 259 -4.23 -2.83 -6.04
C ILE A 259 -4.80 -1.54 -5.46
N PHE A 260 -4.05 -0.44 -5.57
CA PHE A 260 -4.41 0.84 -4.96
C PHE A 260 -5.25 1.77 -5.86
N HIS A 261 -5.74 1.29 -7.01
CA HIS A 261 -6.49 2.12 -7.97
C HIS A 261 -7.66 2.90 -7.33
N ASP A 262 -8.47 2.22 -6.50
CA ASP A 262 -9.66 2.81 -5.85
C ASP A 262 -9.32 3.79 -4.72
N TRP A 263 -8.03 4.01 -4.43
CA TRP A 263 -7.59 5.06 -3.49
C TRP A 263 -7.69 6.45 -4.12
N HIS A 264 -7.62 6.53 -5.45
CA HIS A 264 -7.72 7.78 -6.21
C HIS A 264 -9.16 8.25 -6.33
N PHE A 265 -9.31 9.57 -6.44
CA PHE A 265 -10.54 10.15 -6.97
C PHE A 265 -10.72 9.69 -8.42
N SER A 266 -11.94 9.34 -8.80
CA SER A 266 -12.22 9.14 -10.21
C SER A 266 -12.05 10.46 -10.98
N ASP A 267 -11.60 10.37 -12.23
CA ASP A 267 -11.48 11.55 -13.11
C ASP A 267 -12.77 12.35 -13.15
N SER A 268 -13.92 11.66 -13.22
CA SER A 268 -15.24 12.31 -13.20
C SER A 268 -15.47 13.14 -11.94
N LEU A 269 -15.14 12.60 -10.76
CA LEU A 269 -15.32 13.30 -9.49
C LEU A 269 -14.34 14.48 -9.38
N ALA A 270 -13.09 14.31 -9.79
CA ALA A 270 -12.11 15.39 -9.82
C ALA A 270 -12.54 16.53 -10.77
N MET A 271 -13.04 16.20 -11.97
CA MET A 271 -13.56 17.18 -12.92
C MET A 271 -14.81 17.89 -12.38
N ASP A 272 -15.71 17.16 -11.71
CA ASP A 272 -16.93 17.73 -11.15
C ASP A 272 -16.65 18.75 -10.03
N VAL A 273 -15.58 18.58 -9.27
CA VAL A 273 -15.15 19.56 -8.26
C VAL A 273 -14.40 20.72 -8.93
N LEU A 274 -13.31 20.43 -9.62
CA LEU A 274 -12.31 21.43 -10.01
C LEU A 274 -12.70 22.22 -11.26
N LEU A 275 -13.39 21.59 -12.24
CA LEU A 275 -13.72 22.24 -13.51
C LEU A 275 -15.21 22.57 -13.64
N ASN A 276 -16.09 21.62 -13.31
CA ASN A 276 -17.53 21.79 -13.53
C ASN A 276 -18.25 22.43 -12.35
N HIS A 277 -17.62 22.46 -11.17
CA HIS A 277 -18.17 23.02 -9.92
C HIS A 277 -19.54 22.43 -9.52
N LYS A 278 -19.77 21.15 -9.86
CA LYS A 278 -21.01 20.42 -9.56
C LYS A 278 -21.00 19.77 -8.18
N THR A 279 -19.81 19.50 -7.64
CA THR A 279 -19.65 18.81 -6.37
C THR A 279 -18.83 19.65 -5.41
N ASP A 280 -19.35 19.83 -4.19
CA ASP A 280 -18.62 20.53 -3.13
C ASP A 280 -17.39 19.70 -2.71
N PRO A 281 -16.21 20.31 -2.53
CA PRO A 281 -15.00 19.58 -2.17
C PRO A 281 -15.09 18.72 -0.89
N LEU A 282 -15.81 19.14 0.16
CA LEU A 282 -16.01 18.33 1.37
C LEU A 282 -16.87 17.10 1.06
N GLN A 283 -17.89 17.25 0.21
CA GLN A 283 -18.69 16.13 -0.26
C GLN A 283 -17.84 15.13 -1.04
N ALA A 284 -16.98 15.60 -1.95
CA ALA A 284 -16.07 14.74 -2.71
C ALA A 284 -15.09 13.97 -1.80
N LEU A 285 -14.52 14.63 -0.79
CA LEU A 285 -13.66 13.98 0.21
C LEU A 285 -14.39 12.88 0.98
N ASN A 286 -15.64 13.13 1.39
CA ASN A 286 -16.45 12.14 2.10
C ASN A 286 -16.83 10.96 1.20
N GLN A 287 -17.19 11.22 -0.06
CA GLN A 287 -17.45 10.18 -1.06
C GLN A 287 -16.21 9.30 -1.28
N GLN A 288 -15.04 9.92 -1.41
CA GLN A 288 -13.79 9.18 -1.59
C GLN A 288 -13.43 8.35 -0.35
N ALA A 289 -13.57 8.91 0.86
CA ALA A 289 -13.33 8.17 2.09
C ALA A 289 -14.26 6.95 2.22
N ALA A 290 -15.54 7.10 1.89
CA ALA A 290 -16.50 5.99 1.88
C ALA A 290 -16.15 4.94 0.80
N HIS A 291 -15.70 5.39 -0.38
CA HIS A 291 -15.28 4.49 -1.45
C HIS A 291 -14.04 3.67 -1.08
N ILE A 292 -13.04 4.31 -0.45
CA ILE A 292 -11.86 3.65 0.09
C ILE A 292 -12.26 2.58 1.11
N LEU A 293 -13.07 2.95 2.12
CA LEU A 293 -13.50 2.01 3.14
C LEU A 293 -14.23 0.81 2.51
N TYR A 294 -15.12 1.07 1.54
CA TYR A 294 -15.84 0.04 0.82
C TYR A 294 -14.93 -0.87 -0.02
N SER A 295 -13.90 -0.33 -0.69
CA SER A 295 -13.00 -1.09 -1.56
C SER A 295 -11.97 -1.91 -0.79
N TYR A 296 -11.39 -1.34 0.27
CA TYR A 296 -10.26 -1.94 0.99
C TYR A 296 -10.64 -2.64 2.30
N GLY A 297 -11.85 -2.38 2.79
CA GLY A 297 -12.34 -2.91 4.07
C GLY A 297 -11.83 -2.16 5.30
N THR A 298 -10.98 -1.16 5.10
CA THR A 298 -10.39 -0.33 6.15
C THR A 298 -10.15 1.08 5.62
N GLU A 299 -9.94 2.02 6.53
CA GLU A 299 -9.59 3.39 6.17
C GLU A 299 -8.15 3.46 5.64
N ILE A 300 -8.00 4.13 4.50
CA ILE A 300 -6.70 4.57 3.98
C ILE A 300 -6.77 6.10 3.89
N SER A 301 -5.79 6.78 4.48
CA SER A 301 -5.76 8.25 4.46
C SER A 301 -5.75 8.78 3.02
N ILE A 302 -6.66 9.70 2.70
CA ILE A 302 -6.65 10.42 1.41
C ILE A 302 -5.35 11.21 1.29
N ALA A 303 -4.81 11.30 0.07
CA ALA A 303 -3.60 12.05 -0.23
C ALA A 303 -3.71 13.51 0.25
N ALA A 304 -2.64 14.02 0.88
CA ALA A 304 -2.58 15.39 1.39
C ALA A 304 -2.91 16.42 0.29
N ILE A 305 -2.42 16.16 -0.92
CA ILE A 305 -2.57 17.05 -2.08
C ILE A 305 -4.03 17.35 -2.42
N ALA A 306 -4.95 16.40 -2.22
CA ALA A 306 -6.38 16.62 -2.48
C ALA A 306 -6.95 17.69 -1.53
N TYR A 307 -6.62 17.60 -0.23
CA TYR A 307 -7.03 18.62 0.74
C TYR A 307 -6.45 19.99 0.40
N TYR A 308 -5.20 20.06 -0.08
CA TYR A 308 -4.57 21.30 -0.52
C TYR A 308 -5.31 21.93 -1.70
N GLN A 309 -5.52 21.16 -2.77
CA GLN A 309 -6.19 21.63 -3.97
C GLN A 309 -7.61 22.13 -3.66
N PHE A 310 -8.32 21.42 -2.78
CA PHE A 310 -9.67 21.80 -2.38
C PHE A 310 -9.71 23.00 -1.43
N ALA A 311 -8.73 23.14 -0.53
CA ALA A 311 -8.59 24.33 0.30
C ALA A 311 -8.29 25.58 -0.54
N ASP A 312 -7.36 25.46 -1.50
CA ASP A 312 -7.02 26.55 -2.43
C ASP A 312 -8.23 26.92 -3.31
N TYR A 313 -8.96 25.92 -3.80
CA TYR A 313 -10.23 26.13 -4.49
C TYR A 313 -11.22 26.94 -3.64
N TYR A 314 -11.44 26.57 -2.37
CA TYR A 314 -12.32 27.34 -1.49
C TYR A 314 -11.84 28.78 -1.25
N LEU A 315 -10.53 28.99 -1.06
CA LEU A 315 -9.96 30.33 -0.95
C LEU A 315 -10.21 31.17 -2.20
N SER A 316 -10.09 30.56 -3.40
CA SER A 316 -10.34 31.23 -4.68
C SER A 316 -11.80 31.68 -4.84
N LYS A 317 -12.75 30.95 -4.24
CA LYS A 317 -14.18 31.28 -4.23
C LYS A 317 -14.59 32.19 -3.06
N GLY A 318 -13.66 32.54 -2.17
CA GLY A 318 -13.95 33.33 -0.97
C GLY A 318 -14.63 32.53 0.16
N GLU A 319 -14.67 31.20 0.07
CA GLU A 319 -15.23 30.31 1.09
C GLU A 319 -14.23 30.02 2.22
N VAL A 320 -13.76 31.10 2.87
CA VAL A 320 -12.61 31.10 3.79
C VAL A 320 -12.77 30.11 4.95
N ASN A 321 -13.96 30.00 5.53
CA ASN A 321 -14.20 29.08 6.65
C ASN A 321 -14.12 27.61 6.22
N LYS A 322 -14.54 27.26 5.00
CA LYS A 322 -14.40 25.88 4.50
C LYS A 322 -12.95 25.56 4.17
N ALA A 323 -12.20 26.51 3.62
CA ALA A 323 -10.76 26.36 3.43
C ALA A 323 -10.04 26.09 4.77
N GLU A 324 -10.35 26.86 5.80
CA GLU A 324 -9.78 26.70 7.14
C GLU A 324 -10.03 25.29 7.72
N ILE A 325 -11.22 24.72 7.54
CA ILE A 325 -11.54 23.34 7.96
C ILE A 325 -10.59 22.34 7.28
N LEU A 326 -10.39 22.47 5.96
CA LEU A 326 -9.51 21.57 5.22
C LEU A 326 -8.04 21.74 5.64
N ILE A 327 -7.57 22.98 5.80
CA ILE A 327 -6.17 23.26 6.15
C ILE A 327 -5.86 22.76 7.57
N ASN A 328 -6.79 22.91 8.51
CA ASN A 328 -6.65 22.32 9.85
C ASN A 328 -6.49 20.79 9.78
N ARG A 329 -7.23 20.11 8.89
CA ARG A 329 -7.06 18.66 8.69
C ARG A 329 -5.68 18.32 8.15
N ILE A 330 -5.15 19.12 7.22
CA ILE A 330 -3.79 18.94 6.71
C ILE A 330 -2.76 19.13 7.82
N ILE A 331 -2.86 20.20 8.62
CA ILE A 331 -1.94 20.48 9.74
C ILE A 331 -1.95 19.33 10.75
N ASN A 332 -3.13 18.77 11.06
CA ASN A 332 -3.25 17.63 11.97
C ASN A 332 -2.61 16.36 11.42
N LEU A 333 -2.77 16.10 10.12
CA LEU A 333 -2.20 14.93 9.47
C LEU A 333 -0.69 15.09 9.21
N TYR A 334 -0.23 16.30 8.90
CA TYR A 334 1.14 16.62 8.49
C TYR A 334 1.69 17.85 9.24
N PRO A 335 1.92 17.76 10.57
CA PRO A 335 2.28 18.90 11.42
C PRO A 335 3.67 19.49 11.16
N ASN A 336 4.47 18.85 10.31
CA ASN A 336 5.77 19.36 9.88
C ASN A 336 5.79 19.84 8.43
N ASN A 337 4.64 19.89 7.75
CA ASN A 337 4.55 20.47 6.42
C ASN A 337 4.34 21.98 6.53
N ASP A 338 5.34 22.75 6.10
CA ASP A 338 5.36 24.21 6.13
C ASP A 338 4.28 24.86 5.24
N GLU A 339 3.98 24.26 4.09
CA GLU A 339 2.98 24.77 3.14
C GLU A 339 1.57 24.82 3.75
N SER A 340 1.23 23.87 4.63
CA SER A 340 -0.05 23.86 5.36
C SER A 340 -0.21 25.13 6.19
N TYR A 341 0.84 25.51 6.92
CA TYR A 341 0.84 26.69 7.77
C TYR A 341 0.85 27.97 6.93
N SER A 342 1.57 27.98 5.81
CA SER A 342 1.51 29.11 4.87
C SER A 342 0.13 29.28 4.26
N LEU A 343 -0.61 28.20 3.99
CA LEU A 343 -1.96 28.26 3.48
C LEU A 343 -2.95 28.76 4.56
N MET A 344 -2.75 28.35 5.81
CA MET A 344 -3.51 28.88 6.95
C MET A 344 -3.26 30.38 7.15
N ALA A 345 -2.03 30.87 6.91
CA ALA A 345 -1.79 32.31 6.93
C ALA A 345 -2.62 33.06 5.88
N GLN A 346 -2.86 32.47 4.70
CA GLN A 346 -3.73 33.07 3.68
C GLN A 346 -5.20 33.16 4.13
N VAL A 347 -5.69 32.16 4.89
CA VAL A 347 -7.01 32.21 5.54
C VAL A 347 -7.09 33.46 6.43
N PHE A 348 -6.12 33.65 7.33
CA PHE A 348 -6.13 34.80 8.24
C PHE A 348 -5.98 36.14 7.52
N ILE A 349 -5.19 36.21 6.44
CA ILE A 349 -5.14 37.42 5.58
C ILE A 349 -6.52 37.73 5.01
N LYS A 350 -7.23 36.73 4.47
CA LYS A 350 -8.59 36.90 3.90
C LYS A 350 -9.62 37.29 4.97
N LYS A 351 -9.41 36.91 6.23
CA LYS A 351 -10.24 37.34 7.38
C LYS A 351 -9.86 38.74 7.91
N GLY A 352 -8.76 39.34 7.45
CA GLY A 352 -8.23 40.61 7.99
C GLY A 352 -7.47 40.45 9.31
N GLU A 353 -7.15 39.22 9.71
CA GLU A 353 -6.47 38.91 10.97
C GLU A 353 -4.94 38.86 10.80
N VAL A 354 -4.34 40.01 10.51
CA VAL A 354 -2.91 40.13 10.15
C VAL A 354 -1.97 39.52 11.20
N LYS A 355 -2.26 39.70 12.50
CA LYS A 355 -1.45 39.11 13.59
C LYS A 355 -1.42 37.58 13.54
N ASN A 356 -2.56 36.95 13.27
CA ASN A 356 -2.64 35.49 13.15
C ASN A 356 -1.96 35.02 11.87
N ALA A 357 -2.08 35.77 10.76
CA ALA A 357 -1.37 35.46 9.53
C ALA A 357 0.16 35.44 9.72
N ILE A 358 0.72 36.45 10.39
CA ILE A 358 2.16 36.50 10.72
C ILE A 358 2.56 35.29 11.57
N LYS A 359 1.83 35.00 12.64
CA LYS A 359 2.07 33.83 13.50
C LYS A 359 2.14 32.53 12.70
N TYR A 360 1.22 32.32 11.77
CA TYR A 360 1.21 31.10 10.95
C TYR A 360 2.33 31.06 9.90
N LEU A 361 2.77 32.20 9.36
CA LEU A 361 3.96 32.25 8.51
C LEU A 361 5.25 32.00 9.29
N GLU A 362 5.35 32.47 10.53
CA GLU A 362 6.46 32.17 11.42
C GLU A 362 6.51 30.66 11.73
N LEU A 363 5.35 30.05 12.04
CA LEU A 363 5.24 28.60 12.17
C LEU A 363 5.70 27.89 10.89
N ALA A 364 5.21 28.30 9.72
CA ALA A 364 5.67 27.76 8.43
C ALA A 364 7.19 27.87 8.28
N GLN A 365 7.78 29.01 8.65
CA GLN A 365 9.22 29.24 8.59
C GLN A 365 10.01 28.29 9.49
N THR A 366 9.51 27.96 10.68
CA THR A 366 10.15 26.97 11.58
C THR A 366 10.11 25.53 11.03
N LYS A 367 9.22 25.24 10.07
CA LYS A 367 9.06 23.92 9.46
C LYS A 367 9.77 23.80 8.10
N SER A 368 10.19 24.91 7.52
CA SER A 368 10.92 24.94 6.25
C SER A 368 12.43 24.81 6.48
N SER A 369 13.13 24.13 5.57
CA SER A 369 14.60 24.03 5.58
C SER A 369 15.31 25.29 5.05
N VAL A 370 14.56 26.23 4.45
CA VAL A 370 15.06 27.49 3.89
C VAL A 370 14.18 28.66 4.31
N GLU A 371 14.69 29.90 4.21
CA GLU A 371 13.97 31.14 4.54
C GLU A 371 12.90 31.53 3.48
N LYS A 372 11.95 30.61 3.22
CA LYS A 372 10.90 30.74 2.20
C LYS A 372 9.86 31.84 2.51
N TYR A 373 9.63 32.16 3.78
CA TYR A 373 8.49 33.00 4.21
C TYR A 373 8.90 34.35 4.83
N ALA A 374 10.20 34.61 4.99
CA ALA A 374 10.72 35.81 5.66
C ALA A 374 10.22 37.12 5.02
N GLU A 375 10.23 37.21 3.69
CA GLU A 375 9.76 38.42 2.98
C GLU A 375 8.26 38.66 3.17
N LYS A 376 7.45 37.59 3.13
CA LYS A 376 5.99 37.70 3.37
C LYS A 376 5.70 38.19 4.79
N ILE A 377 6.43 37.67 5.79
CA ILE A 377 6.33 38.12 7.19
C ILE A 377 6.64 39.62 7.28
N LYS A 378 7.77 40.04 6.72
CA LYS A 378 8.22 41.45 6.74
C LYS A 378 7.22 42.39 6.07
N ASN A 379 6.56 41.95 4.99
CA ASN A 379 5.57 42.77 4.29
C ASN A 379 4.28 42.92 5.10
N LEU A 380 3.81 41.85 5.76
CA LEU A 380 2.62 41.92 6.61
C LEU A 380 2.84 42.74 7.89
N GLN A 381 4.06 42.76 8.44
CA GLN A 381 4.39 43.57 9.63
C GLN A 381 4.29 45.09 9.39
N LYS A 382 4.17 45.54 8.14
CA LYS A 382 4.02 46.96 7.78
C LYS A 382 2.56 47.41 7.64
N LEU A 383 1.63 46.45 7.62
CA LEU A 383 0.17 46.68 7.59
C LEU A 383 -0.35 46.74 9.03
#